data_AF-A0A653SDH3-F1
#
_entry.id   AF-A0A653SDH3-F1
#
_cell.length_a   1.000
_cell.length_b   1.000
_cell.length_c   1.000
_cell.angle_alpha   90.00
_cell.angle_beta   90.00
_cell.angle_gamma   90.00
#
_symmetry.space_group_name_H-M   'P 1'
#
loop_
_entity.id
_entity.type
_entity.pdbx_description
1 polymer ?
#
loop_
_entity_poly.entity_id
_entity_poly.type
_entity_poly.pdbx_seq_one_letter_code
_entity_poly.pdbx_strand_id
1 'polypeptide(L)'
;MATSISQALTQPHLGVWRPETGRLQRFEKTVTLGDGDALWERAAADVLFWRVKTRSGFEVHPDGARAVVGARPTIIAGWAGVRIQEPVEVVAVVDEPTRVGFAYRTLPGHPVQGEEAFIVRRVDARVEFTIRSLTRPAPSGPWRTLFPLLRVAQIVARRRYERALR
;
A
#
# COMPACT_ATOMS: atom_id res chain seq x y z
N MET A 1 -14.71 12.46 -25.33
CA MET A 1 -14.34 11.09 -24.88
C MET A 1 -13.86 11.19 -23.44
N ALA A 2 -14.69 10.79 -22.48
CA ALA A 2 -14.31 10.83 -21.07
C ALA A 2 -13.37 9.65 -20.78
N THR A 3 -12.09 9.93 -20.58
CA THR A 3 -11.15 8.96 -20.04
C THR A 3 -11.69 8.55 -18.68
N SER A 4 -12.22 7.32 -18.59
CA SER A 4 -12.66 6.73 -17.34
C SER A 4 -11.44 6.70 -16.40
N ILE A 5 -11.38 7.64 -15.46
CA ILE A 5 -10.48 7.51 -14.32
C ILE A 5 -11.05 6.33 -13.54
N SER A 6 -10.49 5.14 -13.78
CA SER A 6 -10.80 3.95 -13.00
C SER A 6 -10.70 4.34 -11.53
N GLN A 7 -11.83 4.35 -10.83
CA GLN A 7 -11.88 4.63 -9.41
C GLN A 7 -10.98 3.61 -8.68
N ALA A 8 -10.11 4.09 -7.80
CA ALA A 8 -9.25 3.23 -6.99
C ALA A 8 -10.10 2.28 -6.12
N LEU A 9 -9.81 0.98 -6.17
CA LEU A 9 -10.59 -0.09 -5.51
C LEU A 9 -10.53 -0.02 -3.98
N THR A 10 -9.43 0.48 -3.43
CA THR A 10 -9.17 0.59 -1.98
C THR A 10 -9.67 1.91 -1.38
N GLN A 11 -10.09 2.85 -2.22
CA GLN A 11 -10.78 4.10 -1.86
C GLN A 11 -10.18 4.78 -0.62
N PRO A 12 -8.91 5.25 -0.66
CA PRO A 12 -8.20 5.72 0.54
C PRO A 12 -8.86 6.94 1.21
N HIS A 13 -9.65 7.70 0.47
CA HIS A 13 -10.44 8.84 0.97
C HIS A 13 -11.58 8.42 1.92
N LEU A 14 -12.08 7.18 1.83
CA LEU A 14 -13.23 6.76 2.64
C LEU A 14 -12.84 6.32 4.05
N GLY A 15 -13.59 6.82 5.04
CA GLY A 15 -13.52 6.36 6.43
C GLY A 15 -13.89 4.88 6.59
N VAL A 16 -14.96 4.45 5.92
CA VAL A 16 -15.45 3.07 5.92
C VAL A 16 -15.31 2.49 4.52
N TRP A 17 -14.71 1.31 4.39
CA TRP A 17 -14.45 0.68 3.10
C TRP A 17 -15.15 -0.66 2.96
N ARG A 18 -16.07 -0.71 1.98
CA ARG A 18 -16.92 -1.86 1.66
C ARG A 18 -16.84 -2.14 0.17
N PRO A 19 -15.71 -2.69 -0.32
CA PRO A 19 -15.55 -2.93 -1.74
C PRO A 19 -16.38 -4.12 -2.19
N GLU A 20 -16.78 -4.10 -3.46
CA GLU A 20 -17.11 -5.33 -4.17
C GLU A 20 -15.82 -6.12 -4.41
N THR A 21 -15.75 -7.33 -3.87
CA THR A 21 -14.50 -8.10 -3.87
C THR A 21 -14.34 -8.94 -5.14
N GLY A 22 -15.44 -9.44 -5.71
CA GLY A 22 -15.38 -10.40 -6.82
C GLY A 22 -14.47 -11.59 -6.49
N ARG A 23 -13.40 -11.77 -7.26
CA ARG A 23 -12.36 -12.80 -7.03
C ARG A 23 -11.12 -12.30 -6.27
N LEU A 24 -11.12 -11.05 -5.82
CA LEU A 24 -10.04 -10.46 -5.03
C LEU A 24 -10.23 -10.78 -3.55
N GLN A 25 -9.12 -11.05 -2.86
CA GLN A 25 -9.09 -11.22 -1.41
C GLN A 25 -9.01 -9.86 -0.76
N ARG A 26 -10.03 -9.51 0.04
CA ARG A 26 -10.05 -8.29 0.85
C ARG A 26 -9.21 -8.46 2.11
N PHE A 27 -8.41 -7.44 2.43
CA PHE A 27 -7.75 -7.29 3.71
C PHE A 27 -7.84 -5.83 4.15
N GLU A 28 -8.24 -5.60 5.40
CA GLU A 28 -8.19 -4.30 6.05
C GLU A 28 -7.71 -4.50 7.48
N LYS A 29 -6.77 -3.66 7.92
CA LYS A 29 -6.35 -3.64 9.31
C LYS A 29 -5.95 -2.23 9.73
N THR A 30 -6.39 -1.85 10.92
CA THR A 30 -6.06 -0.57 11.54
C THR A 30 -5.27 -0.82 12.82
N VAL A 31 -4.26 0.01 13.07
CA VAL A 31 -3.50 0.05 14.31
C VAL A 31 -3.40 1.48 14.82
N THR A 32 -3.51 1.66 16.14
CA THR A 32 -3.21 2.95 16.79
C THR A 32 -1.70 3.15 16.83
N LEU A 33 -1.23 4.32 16.40
CA LEU A 33 0.17 4.72 16.46
C LEU A 33 0.49 5.48 17.76
N GLY A 34 -0.50 6.18 18.32
CA GLY A 34 -0.35 7.04 19.50
C GLY A 34 -1.19 8.30 19.32
N ASP A 35 -0.78 9.39 19.97
CA ASP A 35 -1.52 10.66 19.97
C ASP A 35 -0.58 11.88 19.74
N GLY A 36 -1.12 12.97 19.20
CA GLY A 36 -0.47 14.28 19.09
C GLY A 36 -0.06 14.72 17.68
N ASP A 37 0.05 16.04 17.49
CA ASP A 37 0.30 16.66 16.18
C ASP A 37 1.66 16.27 15.58
N ALA A 38 2.71 16.19 16.39
CA ALA A 38 4.03 15.77 15.91
C ALA A 38 4.04 14.32 15.37
N LEU A 39 3.23 13.43 15.95
CA LEU A 39 3.07 12.08 15.43
C LEU A 39 2.26 12.11 14.12
N TRP A 40 1.19 12.90 14.07
CA TRP A 40 0.37 13.07 12.87
C TRP A 40 1.20 13.55 11.67
N GLU A 41 1.93 14.65 11.84
CA GLU A 41 2.76 15.24 10.77
C GLU A 41 3.80 14.24 10.24
N ARG A 42 4.50 13.57 11.15
CA ARG A 42 5.49 12.54 10.79
C ARG A 42 4.84 11.38 10.03
N ALA A 43 3.76 10.82 10.56
CA ALA A 43 3.11 9.65 9.98
C ALA A 43 2.49 9.96 8.60
N ALA A 44 1.88 11.14 8.45
CA ALA A 44 1.34 11.63 7.18
C ALA A 44 2.44 11.76 6.11
N ALA A 45 3.57 12.38 6.46
CA ALA A 45 4.73 12.47 5.58
C ALA A 45 5.30 11.09 5.25
N ASP A 46 5.54 10.26 6.26
CA ASP A 46 6.10 8.91 6.10
C ASP A 46 5.26 8.05 5.15
N VAL A 47 3.93 8.14 5.22
CA VAL A 47 3.06 7.45 4.26
C VAL A 47 3.27 7.98 2.84
N LEU A 48 3.21 9.29 2.62
CA LEU A 48 3.34 9.85 1.26
C LEU A 48 4.72 9.65 0.64
N PHE A 49 5.77 9.44 1.44
CA PHE A 49 7.12 9.16 0.99
C PHE A 49 7.51 7.68 1.08
N TRP A 50 6.53 6.78 1.00
CA TRP A 50 6.71 5.33 0.95
C TRP A 50 7.48 4.71 2.14
N ARG A 51 7.61 5.43 3.26
CA ARG A 51 8.42 4.97 4.41
C ARG A 51 7.85 3.72 5.06
N VAL A 52 6.54 3.48 4.93
CA VAL A 52 5.93 2.21 5.33
C VAL A 52 6.58 1.03 4.59
N LYS A 53 6.78 1.14 3.28
CA LYS A 53 7.46 0.12 2.46
C LYS A 53 8.94 0.07 2.78
N THR A 54 9.63 1.21 2.80
CA THR A 54 11.09 1.20 2.97
C THR A 54 11.52 0.72 4.35
N ARG A 55 10.83 1.12 5.42
CA ARG A 55 11.06 0.59 6.78
C ARG A 55 10.64 -0.86 6.94
N SER A 56 9.84 -1.38 6.01
CA SER A 56 9.50 -2.81 5.91
C SER A 56 10.43 -3.58 4.99
N GLY A 57 11.62 -3.05 4.69
CA GLY A 57 12.70 -3.75 3.97
C GLY A 57 12.49 -3.90 2.48
N PHE A 58 11.62 -3.08 1.90
CA PHE A 58 11.52 -2.92 0.45
C PHE A 58 12.37 -1.72 0.03
N GLU A 59 12.81 -1.70 -1.21
CA GLU A 59 13.28 -0.45 -1.83
C GLU A 59 12.17 0.09 -2.72
N VAL A 60 12.14 1.40 -2.94
CA VAL A 60 11.22 2.06 -3.86
C VAL A 60 12.05 2.92 -4.79
N HIS A 61 11.91 2.72 -6.09
CA HIS A 61 12.64 3.46 -7.12
C HIS A 61 11.69 4.32 -7.96
N PRO A 62 11.98 5.61 -8.18
CA PRO A 62 13.13 6.35 -7.63
C PRO A 62 13.01 6.57 -6.11
N ASP A 63 14.16 6.57 -5.43
CA ASP A 63 14.21 6.78 -3.97
C ASP A 63 13.74 8.19 -3.59
N GLY A 64 13.09 8.31 -2.44
CA GLY A 64 12.56 9.56 -1.92
C GLY A 64 11.38 10.14 -2.71
N ALA A 65 10.84 9.44 -3.70
CA ALA A 65 9.70 9.92 -4.47
C ALA A 65 8.44 10.07 -3.60
N ARG A 66 7.75 11.20 -3.71
CA ARG A 66 6.41 11.36 -3.13
C ARG A 66 5.40 10.59 -3.97
N ALA A 67 4.41 9.96 -3.33
CA ALA A 67 3.27 9.37 -3.99
C ALA A 67 2.44 10.47 -4.69
N VAL A 68 2.31 10.36 -6.01
CA VAL A 68 1.52 11.24 -6.87
C VAL A 68 0.72 10.38 -7.83
N VAL A 69 -0.55 10.69 -8.05
CA VAL A 69 -1.41 9.93 -8.98
C VAL A 69 -0.75 9.83 -10.36
N GLY A 70 -0.72 8.62 -10.93
CA GLY A 70 -0.06 8.30 -12.19
C GLY A 70 1.43 7.97 -12.08
N ALA A 71 2.08 8.21 -10.93
CA ALA A 71 3.48 7.82 -10.73
C ALA A 71 3.62 6.29 -10.79
N ARG A 72 4.70 5.81 -11.43
CA ARG A 72 4.97 4.39 -11.66
C ARG A 72 6.30 3.93 -11.05
N PRO A 73 6.42 3.91 -9.72
CA PRO A 73 7.63 3.43 -9.10
C PRO A 73 7.77 1.91 -9.24
N THR A 74 9.01 1.43 -9.08
CA THR A 74 9.32 0.01 -8.95
C THR A 74 9.66 -0.28 -7.50
N ILE A 75 8.89 -1.16 -6.86
CA ILE A 75 9.21 -1.69 -5.54
C ILE A 75 10.19 -2.85 -5.74
N ILE A 76 11.22 -2.96 -4.89
CA ILE A 76 12.14 -4.10 -4.91
C ILE A 76 12.02 -4.86 -3.60
N ALA A 77 11.63 -6.12 -3.69
CA ALA A 77 11.59 -7.06 -2.58
C ALA A 77 12.85 -7.94 -2.60
N GLY A 78 13.68 -7.84 -1.57
CA GLY A 78 14.84 -8.70 -1.37
C GLY A 78 14.52 -9.89 -0.48
N TRP A 79 14.79 -11.12 -0.94
CA TRP A 79 14.71 -12.32 -0.11
C TRP A 79 15.81 -13.32 -0.48
N ALA A 80 16.63 -13.72 0.51
CA ALA A 80 17.66 -14.74 0.39
C ALA A 80 18.58 -14.58 -0.86
N GLY A 81 19.01 -13.36 -1.15
CA GLY A 81 19.88 -13.04 -2.30
C GLY A 81 19.15 -12.81 -3.63
N VAL A 82 17.84 -13.05 -3.69
CA VAL A 82 17.00 -12.76 -4.87
C VAL A 82 16.34 -11.39 -4.72
N ARG A 83 16.35 -10.59 -5.78
CA ARG A 83 15.64 -9.30 -5.86
C ARG A 83 14.49 -9.41 -6.85
N ILE A 84 13.28 -9.19 -6.37
CA ILE A 84 12.05 -9.22 -7.18
C ILE A 84 11.62 -7.78 -7.46
N GLN A 85 11.45 -7.45 -8.73
CA GLN A 85 10.90 -6.16 -9.15
C GLN A 85 9.38 -6.22 -9.18
N GLU A 86 8.75 -5.27 -8.50
CA GLU A 86 7.32 -5.17 -8.30
C GLU A 86 6.87 -3.81 -8.85
N PRO A 87 6.61 -3.71 -10.17
CA PRO A 87 6.17 -2.46 -10.78
C PRO A 87 4.73 -2.14 -10.33
N VAL A 88 4.51 -0.88 -9.98
CA VAL A 88 3.21 -0.40 -9.49
C VAL A 88 2.85 0.94 -10.12
N GLU A 89 1.58 1.34 -10.03
CA GLU A 89 1.11 2.68 -10.40
C GLU A 89 0.27 3.25 -9.26
N VAL A 90 0.58 4.47 -8.81
CA VAL A 90 -0.24 5.20 -7.84
C VAL A 90 -1.55 5.63 -8.51
N VAL A 91 -2.68 5.20 -7.96
CA VAL A 91 -4.01 5.42 -8.54
C VAL A 91 -4.87 6.41 -7.77
N ALA A 92 -4.55 6.64 -6.50
CA ALA A 92 -5.21 7.65 -5.68
C ALA A 92 -4.26 8.18 -4.62
N VAL A 93 -4.43 9.45 -4.28
CA VAL A 93 -3.80 10.12 -3.15
C VAL A 93 -4.91 10.90 -2.43
N VAL A 94 -4.91 10.84 -1.10
CA VAL A 94 -5.72 11.70 -0.23
C VAL A 94 -4.75 12.48 0.65
N ASP A 95 -4.95 13.79 0.73
CA ASP A 95 -4.09 14.71 1.48
C ASP A 95 -4.98 15.78 2.13
N GLU A 96 -5.70 15.34 3.15
CA GLU A 96 -6.69 16.13 3.88
C GLU A 96 -6.23 16.37 5.32
N PRO A 97 -6.71 17.41 6.00
CA PRO A 97 -6.28 17.77 7.35
C PRO A 97 -6.43 16.66 8.40
N THR A 98 -7.28 15.66 8.18
CA THR A 98 -7.51 14.54 9.12
C THR A 98 -7.29 13.16 8.49
N ARG A 99 -6.88 13.10 7.22
CA ARG A 99 -6.69 11.86 6.48
C ARG A 99 -5.66 12.02 5.37
N VAL A 100 -4.58 11.25 5.44
CA VAL A 100 -3.52 11.25 4.44
C VAL A 100 -3.23 9.82 4.02
N GLY A 101 -3.04 9.60 2.73
CA GLY A 101 -2.78 8.26 2.23
C GLY A 101 -2.68 8.18 0.72
N PHE A 102 -2.29 7.01 0.24
CA PHE A 102 -2.29 6.74 -1.19
C PHE A 102 -2.62 5.27 -1.45
N ALA A 103 -3.04 4.99 -2.68
CA ALA A 103 -3.28 3.66 -3.19
C ALA A 103 -2.43 3.43 -4.43
N TYR A 104 -1.91 2.22 -4.59
CA TYR A 104 -1.27 1.80 -5.83
C TYR A 104 -1.88 0.49 -6.35
N ARG A 105 -1.93 0.35 -7.67
CA ARG A 105 -2.23 -0.92 -8.35
C ARG A 105 -0.96 -1.60 -8.80
N THR A 106 -0.95 -2.92 -8.75
CA THR A 106 0.14 -3.74 -9.28
C THR A 106 0.12 -3.76 -10.81
N LEU A 107 1.28 -3.66 -11.46
CA LEU A 107 1.43 -3.76 -12.92
C LEU A 107 1.91 -5.16 -13.34
N PRO A 108 1.82 -5.53 -14.64
CA PRO A 108 2.38 -6.79 -15.14
C PRO A 108 3.86 -6.96 -14.74
N GLY A 109 4.23 -8.17 -14.31
CA GLY A 109 5.54 -8.47 -13.72
C GLY A 109 5.51 -8.65 -12.21
N HIS A 110 4.54 -8.01 -11.52
CA HIS A 110 4.33 -8.19 -10.09
C HIS A 110 3.80 -9.61 -9.77
N PRO A 111 4.25 -10.26 -8.68
CA PRO A 111 3.75 -11.58 -8.25
C PRO A 111 2.26 -11.63 -7.85
N VAL A 112 1.64 -10.47 -7.69
CA VAL A 112 0.29 -10.27 -7.18
C VAL A 112 -0.42 -9.33 -8.13
N GLN A 113 -1.71 -9.58 -8.36
CA GLN A 113 -2.59 -8.65 -9.06
C GLN A 113 -3.56 -8.03 -8.08
N GLY A 114 -3.64 -6.71 -8.02
CA GLY A 114 -4.56 -6.02 -7.13
C GLY A 114 -4.20 -4.57 -6.86
N GLU A 115 -4.75 -4.07 -5.76
CA GLU A 115 -4.51 -2.72 -5.25
C GLU A 115 -4.21 -2.77 -3.74
N GLU A 116 -3.31 -1.91 -3.26
CA GLU A 116 -2.99 -1.73 -1.85
C GLU A 116 -2.96 -0.24 -1.51
N ALA A 117 -3.47 0.11 -0.33
CA ALA A 117 -3.46 1.47 0.19
C ALA A 117 -2.92 1.55 1.62
N PHE A 118 -2.24 2.66 1.87
CA PHE A 118 -1.63 3.05 3.14
C PHE A 118 -2.23 4.38 3.56
N ILE A 119 -2.84 4.41 4.73
CA ILE A 119 -3.66 5.53 5.16
C ILE A 119 -3.37 5.84 6.62
N VAL A 120 -3.10 7.10 6.93
CA VAL A 120 -3.09 7.61 8.30
C VAL A 120 -4.31 8.50 8.45
N ARG A 121 -5.03 8.33 9.56
CA ARG A 121 -6.12 9.22 9.98
C ARG A 121 -5.84 9.76 11.36
N ARG A 122 -6.30 10.98 11.63
CA ARG A 122 -6.42 11.48 13.00
C ARG A 122 -7.88 11.66 13.40
N VAL A 123 -8.18 11.25 14.62
CA VAL A 123 -9.48 11.46 15.28
C VAL A 123 -9.15 12.09 16.62
N ASP A 124 -9.47 13.38 16.77
CA ASP A 124 -8.97 14.22 17.84
C ASP A 124 -7.44 14.17 17.92
N ALA A 125 -6.87 13.80 19.07
CA ALA A 125 -5.43 13.62 19.23
C ALA A 125 -4.92 12.28 18.68
N ARG A 126 -5.79 11.28 18.48
CA ARG A 126 -5.37 9.92 18.14
C ARG A 126 -4.98 9.78 16.69
N VAL A 127 -3.82 9.19 16.45
CA VAL A 127 -3.31 8.87 15.12
C VAL A 127 -3.42 7.36 14.88
N GLU A 128 -4.08 6.98 13.80
CA GLU A 128 -4.28 5.60 13.40
C GLU A 128 -3.76 5.36 11.99
N PHE A 129 -3.20 4.18 11.78
CA PHE A 129 -2.72 3.72 10.49
C PHE A 129 -3.54 2.53 10.01
N THR A 130 -4.03 2.62 8.78
CA THR A 130 -4.85 1.60 8.12
C THR A 130 -4.17 1.11 6.86
N ILE A 131 -4.11 -0.20 6.70
CA ILE A 131 -3.71 -0.88 5.47
C ILE A 131 -4.97 -1.49 4.85
N ARG A 132 -5.19 -1.23 3.56
CA ARG A 132 -6.23 -1.88 2.74
C ARG A 132 -5.60 -2.58 1.57
N SER A 133 -6.08 -3.77 1.22
CA SER A 133 -5.72 -4.40 -0.05
C SER A 133 -6.83 -5.27 -0.61
N LEU A 134 -6.92 -5.28 -1.94
CA LEU A 134 -7.70 -6.23 -2.72
C LEU A 134 -6.75 -6.91 -3.68
N THR A 135 -6.40 -8.16 -3.40
CA THR A 135 -5.37 -8.86 -4.15
C THR A 135 -5.78 -10.27 -4.54
N ARG A 136 -5.23 -10.74 -5.64
CA ARG A 136 -5.25 -12.14 -6.04
C ARG A 136 -3.89 -12.52 -6.63
N PRO A 137 -3.60 -13.81 -6.79
CA PRO A 137 -2.36 -14.23 -7.45
C PRO A 137 -2.35 -13.71 -8.88
N ALA A 138 -1.16 -13.34 -9.38
CA ALA A 138 -1.02 -12.99 -10.79
C ALA A 138 -1.46 -14.18 -11.68
N PRO A 139 -2.26 -13.95 -12.73
CA PRO A 139 -2.83 -15.03 -13.56
C PRO A 139 -1.78 -15.72 -14.45
N SER A 140 -0.63 -15.08 -14.66
CA SER A 140 0.42 -15.49 -15.60
C SER A 140 1.81 -15.28 -15.02
N GLY A 141 2.80 -16.00 -15.55
CA GLY A 141 4.21 -15.93 -15.14
C GLY A 141 4.63 -17.06 -14.17
N PRO A 142 5.93 -17.13 -13.83
CA PRO A 142 6.49 -18.19 -12.97
C PRO A 142 5.95 -18.15 -11.52
N TRP A 143 5.30 -17.04 -11.13
CA TRP A 143 4.76 -16.80 -9.80
C TRP A 143 3.62 -17.75 -9.41
N ARG A 144 2.91 -18.32 -10.38
CA ARG A 144 1.80 -19.24 -10.13
C ARG A 144 2.26 -20.50 -9.38
N THR A 145 3.50 -20.94 -9.61
CA THR A 145 4.11 -22.12 -8.99
C THR A 145 4.73 -21.81 -7.61
N LEU A 146 5.14 -20.56 -7.35
CA LEU A 146 5.65 -20.11 -6.04
C LEU A 146 4.55 -19.61 -5.07
N PHE A 147 3.29 -19.85 -5.40
CA PHE A 147 2.14 -19.26 -4.71
C PHE A 147 2.09 -19.39 -3.17
N PRO A 148 2.38 -20.55 -2.54
CA PRO A 148 2.35 -20.65 -1.08
C PRO A 148 3.41 -19.76 -0.41
N LEU A 149 4.59 -19.61 -1.01
CA LEU A 149 5.64 -18.70 -0.52
C LEU A 149 5.20 -17.24 -0.61
N LEU A 150 4.49 -16.87 -1.70
CA LEU A 150 3.95 -15.52 -1.87
C LEU A 150 2.91 -15.17 -0.80
N ARG A 151 2.08 -16.13 -0.37
CA ARG A 151 1.13 -15.92 0.74
C ARG A 151 1.83 -15.67 2.07
N VAL A 152 2.90 -16.41 2.37
CA VAL A 152 3.70 -16.18 3.57
C VAL A 152 4.40 -14.82 3.50
N ALA A 153 4.98 -14.46 2.35
CA ALA A 153 5.60 -13.16 2.13
C ALA A 153 4.61 -12.00 2.34
N GLN A 154 3.36 -12.13 1.87
CA GLN A 154 2.30 -11.15 2.13
C GLN A 154 1.97 -10.99 3.62
N ILE A 155 1.90 -12.11 4.37
CA ILE A 155 1.65 -12.05 5.82
C ILE A 155 2.80 -11.36 6.54
N VAL A 156 4.04 -11.72 6.20
CA VAL A 156 5.24 -11.12 6.79
C VAL A 156 5.32 -9.63 6.47
N ALA A 157 5.07 -9.24 5.22
CA ALA A 157 5.05 -7.84 4.79
C ALA A 157 4.00 -7.04 5.57
N ARG A 158 2.77 -7.54 5.69
CA ARG A 158 1.70 -6.90 6.47
C ARG A 158 2.09 -6.69 7.93
N ARG A 159 2.69 -7.69 8.57
CA ARG A 159 3.20 -7.57 9.94
C ARG A 159 4.31 -6.52 10.08
N ARG A 160 5.15 -6.35 9.06
CA ARG A 160 6.21 -5.32 9.05
C ARG A 160 5.60 -3.93 8.86
N TYR A 161 4.61 -3.78 7.99
CA TYR A 161 3.90 -2.51 7.79
C TYR A 161 3.24 -2.02 9.09
N GLU A 162 2.63 -2.91 9.86
CA GLU A 162 2.02 -2.57 11.16
C GLU A 162 3.02 -1.98 12.16
N ARG A 163 4.32 -2.26 12.01
CA ARG A 163 5.38 -1.75 12.87
C ARG A 163 6.15 -0.57 12.26
N ALA A 164 5.94 -0.26 10.98
CA ALA A 164 6.77 0.70 10.25
C ALA A 164 6.58 2.16 10.69
N LEU A 165 5.45 2.47 11.33
CA LEU A 165 5.09 3.81 11.82
C LEU A 165 4.96 3.89 13.35
N ARG A 166 5.21 2.80 14.06
CA ARG A 166 5.36 2.81 15.53
C ARG A 166 6.77 3.24 15.88
#